data_AF-A0A382DHE1-F1
#
_entry.id   AF-A0A382DHE1-F1
#
_cell.length_a   1.000
_cell.length_b   1.000
_cell.length_c   1.000
_cell.angle_alpha   90.00
_cell.angle_beta   90.00
_cell.angle_gamma   90.00
#
_symmetry.space_group_name_H-M   'P 1'
#
loop_
_entity.id
_entity.type
_entity.pdbx_description
1 polymer ?
#
loop_
_entity_poly.entity_id
_entity_poly.type
_entity_poly.pdbx_seq_one_letter_code
_entity_poly.pdbx_strand_id
1 'polypeptide(L)' 'MAGAFGYEAEHYDISMAMGELDLLPAVRDAPPDTWVLAAGVSCRHQISHGAQRSSLTLAQLLEVSLKGVSPAP' A
#
# COMPACT_ATOMS: atom_id res chain seq x y z
N MET A 1 3.85 7.74 1.63
CA MET A 1 4.93 8.63 1.17
C MET A 1 4.36 9.85 0.46
N ALA A 2 4.88 11.03 0.76
CA ALA A 2 4.65 12.21 -0.06
C ALA A 2 5.72 12.26 -1.17
N GLY A 3 5.37 11.89 -2.40
CA GLY A 3 6.29 11.97 -3.55
C GLY A 3 7.48 11.01 -3.47
N ALA A 4 8.66 11.51 -3.86
CA ALA A 4 9.92 10.76 -3.91
C ALA A 4 10.66 10.69 -2.55
N PHE A 5 10.14 11.34 -1.52
CA PHE A 5 10.79 11.46 -0.20
C PHE A 5 11.33 10.13 0.32
N GLY A 6 10.54 9.05 0.34
CA GLY A 6 11.02 7.75 0.84
C GLY A 6 11.90 6.94 -0.11
N TYR A 7 12.29 7.49 -1.26
CA TYR A 7 13.25 6.87 -2.19
C TYR A 7 14.64 7.49 -2.12
N GLU A 8 14.73 8.73 -1.64
CA GLU A 8 16.01 9.41 -1.44
C GLU A 8 16.75 8.71 -0.31
N ALA A 9 18.03 8.40 -0.51
CA ALA A 9 18.81 7.60 0.43
C ALA A 9 18.86 8.26 1.83
N GLU A 10 18.87 9.59 1.84
CA GLU A 10 18.90 10.43 3.03
C GLU A 10 17.59 10.39 3.83
N HIS A 11 16.48 10.04 3.18
CA HIS A 11 15.13 10.09 3.74
C HIS A 11 14.49 8.71 3.88
N TYR A 12 15.13 7.66 3.38
CA TYR A 12 14.62 6.30 3.40
C TYR A 12 14.26 5.83 4.82
N ASP A 13 15.21 5.89 5.75
CA ASP A 13 15.02 5.42 7.13
C ASP A 13 13.92 6.21 7.85
N ILE A 14 13.86 7.53 7.60
CA ILE A 14 12.81 8.40 8.15
C ILE A 14 11.45 8.01 7.58
N SER A 15 11.34 7.78 6.27
CA SER A 15 10.09 7.35 5.63
C SER A 15 9.62 6.00 6.17
N MET A 16 10.54 5.06 6.39
CA MET A 16 10.23 3.78 7.01
C MET A 16 9.75 3.94 8.45
N ALA A 17 10.45 4.73 9.27
CA ALA A 17 10.04 5.02 10.64
C ALA A 17 8.65 5.65 10.70
N MET A 18 8.32 6.58 9.78
CA MET A 18 6.98 7.16 9.67
C MET A 18 5.92 6.12 9.31
N GLY A 19 6.22 5.21 8.39
CA GLY A 19 5.32 4.12 8.01
C GLY A 19 5.04 3.16 9.17
N GLU A 20 6.05 2.89 9.99
CA GLU A 20 5.97 2.00 11.15
C GLU A 20 5.14 2.57 12.32
N LEU A 21 4.79 3.85 12.30
CA LEU A 21 3.94 4.44 13.35
C LEU A 21 2.52 3.88 13.38
N ASP A 22 1.97 3.50 12.22
CA ASP A 22 0.56 3.05 12.13
C ASP A 22 0.29 2.26 10.84
N LEU A 23 0.65 2.83 9.69
CA LEU A 23 0.30 2.29 8.37
C LEU A 23 0.81 0.86 8.14
N LEU A 24 2.11 0.62 8.35
CA LEU A 24 2.72 -0.67 8.05
C LEU A 24 2.27 -1.78 9.01
N PRO A 25 2.19 -1.55 10.34
CA PRO A 25 1.56 -2.50 11.26
C PRO A 25 0.13 -2.85 10.86
N ALA A 26 -0.73 -1.85 10.62
CA ALA A 26 -2.13 -2.08 10.28
C ALA A 26 -2.31 -2.91 8.99
N VAL A 27 -1.46 -2.67 7.99
CA VAL A 27 -1.50 -3.44 6.73
C VAL A 27 -0.98 -4.87 6.90
N ARG A 28 0.02 -5.10 7.75
CA ARG A 28 0.53 -6.45 8.04
C ARG A 28 -0.45 -7.27 8.88
N ASP A 29 -1.13 -6.63 9.82
CA ASP A 29 -2.09 -7.28 10.72
C ASP A 29 -3.45 -7.54 10.04
N ALA A 30 -3.74 -6.85 8.94
CA ALA A 30 -4.93 -7.10 8.15
C ALA A 30 -4.94 -8.56 7.61
N PRO A 31 -6.07 -9.27 7.69
CA PRO A 31 -6.20 -10.62 7.17
C PRO A 31 -5.66 -10.76 5.73
N PRO A 32 -5.11 -11.92 5.34
CA PRO A 32 -4.52 -12.11 4.00
C PRO A 32 -5.50 -11.85 2.85
N ASP A 33 -6.79 -12.07 3.08
CA ASP A 33 -7.90 -11.83 2.14
C ASP A 33 -8.43 -10.39 2.16
N THR A 34 -7.91 -9.54 3.04
CA THR A 34 -8.28 -8.13 3.08
C THR A 34 -7.61 -7.35 1.95
N TRP A 35 -8.43 -6.71 1.12
CA TRP A 35 -7.95 -5.79 0.10
C TRP A 35 -7.45 -4.49 0.70
N VAL A 36 -6.26 -4.07 0.24
CA VAL A 36 -5.67 -2.78 0.61
C VAL A 36 -5.88 -1.81 -0.54
N LEU A 37 -6.61 -0.71 -0.31
CA LEU A 37 -6.87 0.31 -1.32
C LEU A 37 -5.92 1.51 -1.11
N ALA A 38 -5.16 1.88 -2.14
CA ALA A 38 -4.31 3.06 -2.09
C ALA A 38 -4.28 3.81 -3.43
N ALA A 39 -4.81 5.04 -3.43
CA ALA A 39 -4.96 5.86 -4.63
C ALA A 39 -3.62 6.35 -5.22
N GLY A 40 -2.67 6.73 -4.35
CA GLY A 40 -1.38 7.29 -4.76
C GLY A 40 -0.31 6.25 -5.06
N VAL A 41 0.47 6.48 -6.12
CA VAL A 41 1.64 5.63 -6.49
C VAL A 41 2.61 5.50 -5.32
N SER A 42 2.96 6.62 -4.67
CA SER A 42 3.88 6.62 -3.53
C SER A 42 3.32 5.86 -2.32
N CYS A 43 2.02 5.86 -2.09
CA CYS A 43 1.41 5.06 -1.01
C CYS A 43 1.47 3.57 -1.32
N ARG A 44 1.13 3.16 -2.55
CA ARG A 44 1.21 1.75 -2.97
C ARG A 44 2.64 1.21 -2.88
N HIS A 45 3.63 1.99 -3.28
CA HIS A 45 5.03 1.60 -3.15
C HIS A 45 5.48 1.50 -1.69
N GLN A 46 5.07 2.41 -0.80
CA GLN A 46 5.38 2.30 0.63
C GLN A 46 4.81 1.00 1.23
N ILE A 47 3.58 0.67 0.87
CA ILE A 47 2.90 -0.56 1.32
C ILE A 47 3.62 -1.80 0.77
N SER A 48 3.93 -1.82 -0.53
CA SER A 48 4.66 -2.92 -1.14
C SER A 48 6.05 -3.09 -0.52
N HIS A 49 6.78 -2.00 -0.30
CA HIS A 49 8.14 -2.05 0.25
C HIS A 49 8.14 -2.44 1.74
N GLY A 50 7.35 -1.76 2.56
CA GLY A 50 7.42 -1.88 4.02
C GLY A 50 6.53 -2.96 4.63
N ALA A 51 5.46 -3.37 3.94
CA ALA A 51 4.55 -4.41 4.43
C ALA A 51 4.53 -5.67 3.56
N GLN A 52 5.20 -5.66 2.40
CA GLN A 52 5.20 -6.80 1.45
C GLN A 52 3.77 -7.22 1.05
N ARG A 53 2.86 -6.26 0.99
CA ARG A 53 1.45 -6.44 0.58
C ARG A 53 1.17 -5.70 -0.72
N SER A 54 0.32 -6.28 -1.55
CA SER A 54 -0.22 -5.62 -2.74
C SER A 54 -1.34 -4.66 -2.35
N SER A 55 -1.53 -3.62 -3.17
CA SER A 55 -2.63 -2.68 -3.00
C SER A 55 -3.28 -2.33 -4.33
N LEU A 56 -4.59 -2.15 -4.31
CA LEU A 56 -5.40 -1.81 -5.46
C LEU A 56 -5.49 -0.30 -5.64
N THR A 57 -5.67 0.12 -6.88
CA THR A 57 -6.23 1.43 -7.24
C THR A 57 -7.76 1.38 -7.16
N LEU A 58 -8.39 2.55 -7.07
CA LEU A 58 -9.86 2.64 -7.12
C LEU A 58 -10.42 2.09 -8.44
N ALA A 59 -9.73 2.33 -9.56
CA ALA A 59 -10.17 1.82 -10.87
C ALA A 59 -10.20 0.28 -10.91
N GLN A 60 -9.18 -0.38 -10.35
CA GLN A 60 -9.15 -1.84 -10.25
C GLN A 60 -10.25 -2.36 -9.33
N LEU A 61 -10.47 -1.71 -8.17
CA LEU A 61 -11.55 -2.09 -7.26
C LEU A 61 -12.93 -1.99 -7.94
N LEU A 62 -13.16 -0.91 -8.70
CA LEU A 62 -14.40 -0.72 -9.44
C LEU A 62 -14.56 -1.74 -10.56
N GLU A 63 -13.51 -2.02 -11.33
CA GLU A 63 -13.53 -3.04 -12.39
C GLU A 63 -13.96 -4.41 -11.82
N VAL A 64 -13.36 -4.80 -10.71
CA VAL A 64 -13.65 -6.05 -9.99
C VAL A 64 -15.10 -6.08 -9.49
N SER A 65 -15.56 -4.99 -8.91
CA SER A 65 -16.93 -4.86 -8.39
C SER A 65 -17.97 -4.92 -9.51
N LEU A 66 -17.66 -4.35 -10.68
CA LEU A 66 -18.56 -4.33 -11.85
C LEU A 66 -18.55 -5.67 -12.61
N LYS A 67 -17.41 -6.36 -12.68
CA LYS A 67 -17.28 -7.65 -13.38
C LYS A 67 -17.67 -8.83 -12.51
N GLY A 68 -17.76 -8.66 -11.18
CA GLY A 68 -17.99 -9.75 -10.24
C GLY A 68 -16.82 -10.74 -10.16
N VAL A 69 -15.63 -10.34 -10.62
CA VAL A 69 -14.42 -11.19 -10.63
C VAL A 69 -13.45 -10.64 -9.59
N SER A 70 -13.31 -11.34 -8.47
CA SER A 70 -12.35 -11.02 -7.41
C SER A 70 -10.92 -11.25 -7.92
N PRO A 71 -10.00 -10.27 -7.88
CA PRO A 71 -8.60 -10.52 -8.07
C PRO A 71 -8.09 -11.23 -6.81
N ALA A 72 -7.06 -12.07 -6.99
CA ALA A 72 -6.33 -12.58 -5.83
C ALA A 72 -5.75 -11.39 -5.05
N PRO A 73 -5.86 -11.38 -3.71
CA PRO A 73 -5.28 -10.33 -2.87
C PRO A 73 -3.75 -10.28 -2.96
#